data_AF-A0A918NM83-F1
#
_entry.id   AF-A0A918NM83-F1
#
_cell.length_a   1.000
_cell.length_b   1.000
_cell.length_c   1.000
_cell.angle_alpha   90.00
_cell.angle_beta   90.00
_cell.angle_gamma   90.00
#
_symmetry.space_group_name_H-M   'P 1'
#
loop_
_entity.id
_entity.type
_entity.pdbx_description
1 polymer ?
#
loop_
_entity_poly.entity_id
_entity_poly.type
_entity_poly.pdbx_seq_one_letter_code
_entity_poly.pdbx_strand_id
1 'polypeptide(L)'
;MSEPASKRLLRDDARTRRVAVHETVTLSIHSAEALLRTLRAGETVLALYHQGMGYAALTDHALLLLGGDPAVRVPKPLTILRPAHGARQAVDVWADGRSVSLRGSRFDPSGELLVKAGGRAPDPLAMDARTAGVADRESVSIPADHKQALLDELDADESVRSLYRDGFGHAALTEKGLVLLGGAVAPKMTRAPKPLRILRGSHGLLDSVLVLVDGKPHKLHGSKTDPKGAFLEAEGELLAPDSPLRPRGRTRWSAWMRRRPVLTFLIASGLLGAGLGAGLGGAEKPIDDAAGHTVAVPDFDGAYLTAAAKESRLQPWGSVTVADASAAARPVAATAPGWQVCFQTPTRGKNVRPSGTKLTLYVVPALEKCPTRLHGPRRIVMPDLVGARFDHATRSLRELGLDSTAPFHAYTGKPLDEEMRNPAEWQVCRQTPVPDTTVSTATRVDLWLIGSGAPCDEPSPTPSPTRKPKPKPKPEPRPEPTYGTTSGGGSTGGGSTGGGTGGGSGGGTGGEPGVQFGQHCSPVGSIATTTDGRPAKCFMGKDGRPRWGYNSN
;
A
#
# COMPACT_ATOMS: atom_id res chain seq x y z
N MET A 1 -26.41 -25.24 22.50
CA MET A 1 -26.45 -23.85 21.99
C MET A 1 -27.66 -23.69 21.08
N SER A 2 -28.45 -22.63 21.24
CA SER A 2 -29.60 -22.37 20.36
C SER A 2 -29.16 -22.05 18.94
N GLU A 3 -29.92 -22.52 17.94
CA GLU A 3 -29.64 -22.24 16.53
C GLU A 3 -29.69 -20.72 16.23
N PRO A 4 -28.68 -20.15 15.53
CA PRO A 4 -28.67 -18.73 15.17
C PRO A 4 -29.93 -18.33 14.39
N ALA A 5 -30.47 -17.14 14.65
CA ALA A 5 -31.70 -16.67 14.00
C ALA A 5 -31.58 -16.62 12.46
N SER A 6 -30.42 -16.24 11.93
CA SER A 6 -30.15 -16.26 10.49
C SER A 6 -30.24 -17.66 9.88
N LYS A 7 -29.79 -18.69 10.60
CA LYS A 7 -29.86 -20.07 10.15
C LYS A 7 -31.31 -20.58 10.13
N ARG A 8 -32.10 -20.26 11.15
CA ARG A 8 -33.55 -20.54 11.17
C ARG A 8 -34.27 -19.88 10.00
N LEU A 9 -34.02 -18.58 9.78
CA LEU A 9 -34.60 -17.83 8.67
C LEU A 9 -34.32 -18.49 7.31
N LEU A 10 -33.08 -18.92 7.05
CA LEU A 10 -32.73 -19.60 5.80
C LEU A 10 -33.24 -21.04 5.71
N ARG A 11 -33.51 -21.70 6.84
CA ARG A 11 -34.06 -23.06 6.86
C ARG A 11 -35.56 -23.07 6.54
N ASP A 12 -36.27 -22.02 6.95
CA ASP A 12 -37.71 -21.89 6.76
C ASP A 12 -38.06 -21.60 5.29
N ASP A 13 -37.24 -20.84 4.56
CA ASP A 13 -37.39 -20.61 3.12
C ASP A 13 -36.94 -21.83 2.27
N ALA A 14 -37.84 -22.35 1.43
CA ALA A 14 -37.60 -23.53 0.60
C ALA A 14 -36.41 -23.37 -0.37
N ARG A 15 -36.11 -22.16 -0.82
CA ARG A 15 -35.05 -21.83 -1.78
C ARG A 15 -33.64 -21.94 -1.17
N THR A 16 -33.53 -21.80 0.15
CA THR A 16 -32.26 -21.82 0.89
C THR A 16 -32.13 -23.01 1.84
N ARG A 17 -33.25 -23.70 2.13
CA ARG A 17 -33.33 -24.80 3.12
C ARG A 17 -32.24 -25.84 2.96
N ARG A 18 -31.99 -26.31 1.73
CA ARG A 18 -30.99 -27.35 1.45
C ARG A 18 -29.60 -26.89 1.89
N VAL A 19 -29.22 -25.66 1.57
CA VAL A 19 -27.90 -25.14 1.92
C VAL A 19 -27.81 -24.87 3.43
N ALA A 20 -28.84 -24.27 4.02
CA ALA A 20 -28.89 -23.95 5.45
C ALA A 20 -28.73 -25.18 6.37
N VAL A 21 -29.20 -26.36 5.94
CA VAL A 21 -29.09 -27.59 6.76
C VAL A 21 -27.64 -28.05 6.91
N HIS A 22 -26.83 -27.99 5.85
CA HIS A 22 -25.49 -28.60 5.85
C HIS A 22 -24.35 -27.58 5.99
N GLU A 23 -24.58 -26.33 5.58
CA GLU A 23 -23.57 -25.27 5.63
C GLU A 23 -23.32 -24.82 7.08
N THR A 24 -22.05 -24.68 7.46
CA THR A 24 -21.64 -24.13 8.76
C THR A 24 -21.49 -22.61 8.73
N VAL A 25 -21.70 -22.00 7.56
CA VAL A 25 -21.52 -20.57 7.34
C VAL A 25 -22.52 -19.77 8.16
N THR A 26 -22.02 -19.00 9.12
CA THR A 26 -22.80 -18.09 9.95
C THR A 26 -23.03 -16.77 9.25
N LEU A 27 -24.06 -16.71 8.38
CA LEU A 27 -24.54 -15.43 7.84
C LEU A 27 -25.05 -14.52 8.98
N SER A 28 -24.80 -13.22 8.87
CA SER A 28 -25.52 -12.25 9.69
C SER A 28 -27.02 -12.28 9.35
N ILE A 29 -27.89 -11.87 10.29
CA ILE A 29 -29.34 -11.79 10.02
C ILE A 29 -29.60 -10.88 8.81
N HIS A 30 -28.93 -9.73 8.76
CA HIS A 30 -29.05 -8.80 7.65
C HIS A 30 -28.63 -9.40 6.30
N SER A 31 -27.52 -10.16 6.26
CA SER A 31 -27.08 -10.86 5.04
C SER A 31 -28.05 -11.96 4.61
N ALA A 32 -28.67 -12.67 5.56
CA ALA A 32 -29.70 -13.66 5.27
C ALA A 32 -30.97 -13.01 4.69
N GLU A 33 -31.43 -11.90 5.25
CA GLU A 33 -32.56 -11.13 4.72
C GLU A 33 -32.25 -10.54 3.34
N ALA A 34 -31.04 -10.00 3.14
CA ALA A 34 -30.59 -9.51 1.84
C ALA A 34 -30.58 -10.63 0.78
N LEU A 35 -30.12 -11.83 1.13
CA LEU A 35 -30.18 -13.00 0.26
C LEU A 35 -31.63 -13.32 -0.13
N LEU A 36 -32.54 -13.46 0.84
CA LEU A 36 -33.93 -13.81 0.59
C LEU A 36 -34.68 -12.78 -0.26
N ARG A 37 -34.39 -11.48 -0.06
CA ARG A 37 -34.94 -10.38 -0.88
C ARG A 37 -34.40 -10.37 -2.31
N THR A 38 -33.16 -10.83 -2.52
CA THR A 38 -32.49 -10.80 -3.84
C THR A 38 -32.83 -12.02 -4.70
N LEU A 39 -33.23 -13.14 -4.08
CA LEU A 39 -33.66 -14.34 -4.79
C LEU A 39 -34.97 -14.09 -5.54
N ARG A 40 -34.99 -14.44 -6.83
CA ARG A 40 -36.22 -14.39 -7.64
C ARG A 40 -37.11 -15.60 -7.34
N ALA A 41 -38.35 -15.55 -7.82
CA ALA A 41 -39.26 -16.70 -7.76
C ALA A 41 -38.67 -17.87 -8.56
N GLY A 42 -38.68 -19.06 -7.97
CA GLY A 42 -38.12 -20.29 -8.58
C GLY A 42 -36.62 -20.49 -8.40
N GLU A 43 -35.87 -19.47 -7.98
CA GLU A 43 -34.41 -19.60 -7.77
C GLU A 43 -34.09 -20.41 -6.54
N THR A 44 -33.08 -21.27 -6.64
CA THR A 44 -32.56 -22.04 -5.51
C THR A 44 -31.09 -21.75 -5.27
N VAL A 45 -30.69 -21.66 -4.00
CA VAL A 45 -29.28 -21.50 -3.64
C VAL A 45 -28.59 -22.85 -3.71
N LEU A 46 -27.52 -22.94 -4.49
CA LEU A 46 -26.71 -24.13 -4.71
C LEU A 46 -25.57 -24.24 -3.69
N ALA A 47 -24.96 -23.12 -3.31
CA ALA A 47 -23.83 -23.07 -2.38
C ALA A 47 -23.62 -21.65 -1.80
N LEU A 48 -23.05 -21.56 -0.59
CA LEU A 48 -22.66 -20.30 0.06
C LEU A 48 -21.14 -20.18 0.21
N TYR A 49 -20.53 -19.14 -0.34
CA TYR A 49 -19.09 -18.91 -0.34
C TYR A 49 -18.70 -17.77 0.60
N HIS A 50 -17.48 -17.83 1.14
CA HIS A 50 -16.88 -16.71 1.86
C HIS A 50 -16.19 -15.76 0.88
N GLN A 51 -16.45 -14.45 1.02
CA GLN A 51 -15.88 -13.39 0.19
C GLN A 51 -15.18 -12.35 1.08
N GLY A 52 -13.90 -12.53 1.38
CA GLY A 52 -13.19 -11.61 2.29
C GLY A 52 -13.85 -11.55 3.67
N MET A 53 -14.46 -10.40 4.00
CA MET A 53 -15.25 -10.17 5.22
C MET A 53 -16.76 -10.42 5.03
N GLY A 54 -17.22 -10.68 3.80
CA GLY A 54 -18.62 -10.92 3.45
C GLY A 54 -18.86 -12.33 2.92
N TYR A 55 -19.99 -12.49 2.23
CA TYR A 55 -20.49 -13.76 1.71
C TYR A 55 -20.99 -13.63 0.29
N ALA A 56 -21.05 -14.74 -0.43
CA ALA A 56 -21.71 -14.84 -1.72
C ALA A 56 -22.57 -16.10 -1.80
N ALA A 57 -23.66 -16.06 -2.56
CA ALA A 57 -24.54 -17.20 -2.79
C ALA A 57 -24.59 -17.52 -4.29
N LEU A 58 -24.23 -18.76 -4.66
CA LEU A 58 -24.42 -19.23 -6.03
C LEU A 58 -25.83 -19.80 -6.15
N THR A 59 -26.57 -19.35 -7.15
CA THR A 59 -27.89 -19.86 -7.53
C THR A 59 -27.80 -20.61 -8.86
N ASP A 60 -28.91 -21.18 -9.32
CA ASP A 60 -29.09 -21.68 -10.68
C ASP A 60 -28.82 -20.61 -11.76
N HIS A 61 -29.19 -19.34 -11.53
CA HIS A 61 -29.12 -18.28 -12.55
C HIS A 61 -28.05 -17.21 -12.35
N ALA A 62 -27.53 -17.02 -11.13
CA ALA A 62 -26.62 -15.93 -10.80
C ALA A 62 -25.72 -16.23 -9.60
N LEU A 63 -24.65 -15.45 -9.45
CA LEU A 63 -23.90 -15.29 -8.21
C LEU A 63 -24.37 -14.01 -7.50
N LEU A 64 -24.78 -14.12 -6.24
CA LEU A 64 -25.24 -13.00 -5.42
C LEU A 64 -24.13 -12.63 -4.43
N LEU A 65 -23.57 -11.43 -4.52
CA LEU A 65 -22.58 -10.91 -3.58
C LEU A 65 -23.29 -10.19 -2.43
N LEU A 66 -23.18 -10.73 -1.22
CA LEU A 66 -23.91 -10.29 -0.01
C LEU A 66 -23.09 -9.36 0.89
N GLY A 67 -21.92 -8.90 0.42
CA GLY A 67 -21.03 -7.99 1.15
C GLY A 67 -21.38 -6.50 1.04
N GLY A 68 -22.33 -6.12 0.18
CA GLY A 68 -22.80 -4.75 0.01
C GLY A 68 -24.31 -4.63 0.25
N ASP A 69 -24.77 -3.41 0.51
CA ASP A 69 -26.20 -3.04 0.52
C ASP A 69 -26.43 -1.97 -0.56
N PRO A 70 -27.13 -2.28 -1.67
CA PRO A 70 -27.81 -3.55 -1.95
C PRO A 70 -26.85 -4.69 -2.31
N ALA A 71 -27.32 -5.93 -2.16
CA ALA A 71 -26.61 -7.11 -2.66
C ALA A 71 -26.45 -7.02 -4.19
N VAL A 72 -25.27 -7.41 -4.68
CA VAL A 72 -24.95 -7.32 -6.12
C VAL A 72 -25.22 -8.64 -6.80
N ARG A 73 -26.00 -8.62 -7.88
CA ARG A 73 -26.37 -9.81 -8.65
C ARG A 73 -25.56 -9.91 -9.93
N VAL A 74 -24.80 -11.00 -10.08
CA VAL A 74 -23.95 -11.28 -11.24
C VAL A 74 -24.58 -12.43 -12.04
N PRO A 75 -25.17 -12.18 -13.22
CA PRO A 75 -25.81 -13.23 -14.01
C PRO A 75 -24.78 -14.25 -14.54
N LYS A 76 -25.21 -15.49 -14.76
CA LYS A 76 -24.43 -16.50 -15.48
C LYS A 76 -24.43 -16.24 -17.00
N PRO A 77 -23.41 -16.72 -17.76
CA PRO A 77 -22.22 -17.43 -17.28
C PRO A 77 -21.29 -16.50 -16.52
N LEU A 78 -20.76 -16.98 -15.39
CA LEU A 78 -19.76 -16.23 -14.63
C LEU A 78 -18.45 -16.13 -15.41
N THR A 79 -17.73 -15.03 -15.24
CA THR A 79 -16.38 -14.87 -15.80
C THR A 79 -15.36 -15.38 -14.78
N ILE A 80 -14.84 -16.59 -14.99
CA ILE A 80 -13.85 -17.19 -14.09
C ILE A 80 -12.46 -16.67 -14.44
N LEU A 81 -11.86 -15.92 -13.52
CA LEU A 81 -10.51 -15.35 -13.68
C LEU A 81 -9.44 -16.38 -13.30
N ARG A 82 -9.64 -17.07 -12.18
CA ARG A 82 -8.79 -18.18 -11.74
C ARG A 82 -9.65 -19.30 -11.18
N PRO A 83 -9.49 -20.54 -11.68
CA PRO A 83 -10.11 -21.70 -11.06
C PRO A 83 -9.54 -21.91 -9.65
N ALA A 84 -10.15 -22.83 -8.91
CA ALA A 84 -9.80 -23.11 -7.52
C ALA A 84 -8.30 -23.25 -7.32
N HIS A 85 -7.74 -22.41 -6.45
CA HIS A 85 -6.30 -22.33 -6.21
C HIS A 85 -5.96 -22.19 -4.73
N GLY A 86 -4.74 -22.63 -4.41
CA GLY A 86 -4.17 -22.58 -3.06
C GLY A 86 -4.83 -23.55 -2.07
N ALA A 87 -4.33 -23.56 -0.83
CA ALA A 87 -4.81 -24.48 0.21
C ALA A 87 -6.27 -24.26 0.62
N ARG A 88 -6.84 -23.08 0.29
CA ARG A 88 -8.23 -22.72 0.61
C ARG A 88 -9.18 -22.84 -0.58
N GLN A 89 -8.70 -23.38 -1.71
CA GLN A 89 -9.49 -23.59 -2.93
C GLN A 89 -10.31 -22.34 -3.32
N ALA A 90 -9.63 -21.19 -3.35
CA ALA A 90 -10.28 -19.94 -3.70
C ALA A 90 -10.50 -19.88 -5.21
N VAL A 91 -11.68 -19.44 -5.65
CA VAL A 91 -12.02 -19.16 -7.05
C VAL A 91 -12.12 -17.65 -7.22
N ASP A 92 -11.38 -17.09 -8.17
CA ASP A 92 -11.51 -15.68 -8.49
C ASP A 92 -12.47 -15.50 -9.66
N VAL A 93 -13.48 -14.67 -9.46
CA VAL A 93 -14.51 -14.35 -10.46
C VAL A 93 -14.53 -12.85 -10.74
N TRP A 94 -14.79 -12.46 -11.98
CA TRP A 94 -15.04 -11.07 -12.33
C TRP A 94 -16.52 -10.76 -12.10
N ALA A 95 -16.78 -9.76 -11.25
CA ALA A 95 -18.12 -9.39 -10.85
C ALA A 95 -18.18 -7.88 -10.65
N ASP A 96 -19.09 -7.21 -11.36
CA ASP A 96 -19.34 -5.77 -11.19
C ASP A 96 -18.08 -4.91 -11.36
N GLY A 97 -17.32 -5.17 -12.44
CA GLY A 97 -16.10 -4.42 -12.76
C GLY A 97 -14.90 -4.68 -11.85
N ARG A 98 -14.96 -5.69 -10.98
CA ARG A 98 -13.86 -6.03 -10.05
C ARG A 98 -13.64 -7.53 -9.94
N SER A 99 -12.42 -7.91 -9.55
CA SER A 99 -12.08 -9.28 -9.17
C SER A 99 -12.58 -9.58 -7.75
N VAL A 100 -13.26 -10.70 -7.59
CA VAL A 100 -13.79 -11.18 -6.32
C VAL A 100 -13.28 -12.59 -6.05
N SER A 101 -12.61 -12.78 -4.91
CA SER A 101 -12.11 -14.09 -4.49
C SER A 101 -13.12 -14.77 -3.56
N LEU A 102 -13.61 -15.93 -3.98
CA LEU A 102 -14.60 -16.74 -3.28
C LEU A 102 -13.95 -18.02 -2.76
N ARG A 103 -14.03 -18.27 -1.45
CA ARG A 103 -13.53 -19.52 -0.87
C ARG A 103 -14.61 -20.58 -0.87
N GLY A 104 -14.21 -21.81 -1.23
CA GLY A 104 -15.08 -22.99 -1.30
C GLY A 104 -15.99 -23.12 -0.08
N SER A 105 -17.22 -23.57 -0.35
CA SER A 105 -18.25 -23.85 0.64
C SER A 105 -18.13 -25.29 1.12
N ARG A 106 -18.96 -25.73 2.07
CA ARG A 106 -19.02 -27.15 2.43
C ARG A 106 -19.66 -27.99 1.32
N PHE A 107 -20.58 -27.41 0.54
CA PHE A 107 -21.20 -28.04 -0.62
C PHE A 107 -20.31 -28.07 -1.85
N ASP A 108 -19.39 -27.12 -1.94
CA ASP A 108 -18.48 -26.93 -3.07
C ASP A 108 -17.08 -26.59 -2.55
N PRO A 109 -16.42 -27.52 -1.83
CA PRO A 109 -15.13 -27.27 -1.22
C PRO A 109 -14.03 -27.06 -2.27
N SER A 110 -14.22 -27.61 -3.47
CA SER A 110 -13.33 -27.45 -4.62
C SER A 110 -13.67 -26.24 -5.50
N GLY A 111 -14.77 -25.52 -5.27
CA GLY A 111 -15.19 -24.43 -6.15
C GLY A 111 -15.63 -24.89 -7.55
N GLU A 112 -15.89 -26.18 -7.76
CA GLU A 112 -16.23 -26.76 -9.06
C GLU A 112 -17.60 -26.27 -9.56
N LEU A 113 -18.57 -26.02 -8.65
CA LEU A 113 -19.86 -25.45 -9.05
C LEU A 113 -19.71 -24.02 -9.57
N LEU A 114 -18.82 -23.20 -8.97
CA LEU A 114 -18.49 -21.88 -9.49
C LEU A 114 -17.84 -21.97 -10.88
N VAL A 115 -16.87 -22.87 -11.04
CA VAL A 115 -16.18 -23.06 -12.32
C VAL A 115 -17.15 -23.54 -13.40
N LYS A 116 -18.06 -24.48 -13.10
CA LYS A 116 -19.10 -24.95 -14.03
C LYS A 116 -20.15 -23.88 -14.34
N ALA A 117 -20.42 -22.99 -13.39
CA ALA A 117 -21.35 -21.88 -13.58
C ALA A 117 -20.79 -20.76 -14.48
N GLY A 118 -19.51 -20.83 -14.85
CA GLY A 118 -18.84 -19.82 -15.64
C GLY A 118 -18.08 -20.34 -16.85
N GLY A 119 -17.76 -19.42 -17.76
CA GLY A 119 -16.71 -19.61 -18.74
C GLY A 119 -15.39 -19.10 -18.17
N ARG A 120 -14.27 -19.73 -18.53
CA ARG A 120 -12.98 -19.09 -18.30
C ARG A 120 -12.97 -17.78 -19.10
N ALA A 121 -12.67 -16.67 -18.41
CA ALA A 121 -12.36 -15.44 -19.11
C ALA A 121 -11.25 -15.76 -20.11
N PRO A 122 -11.36 -15.33 -21.38
CA PRO A 122 -10.22 -15.42 -22.27
C PRO A 122 -9.07 -14.66 -21.61
N ASP A 123 -7.90 -15.30 -21.53
CA ASP A 123 -6.73 -14.68 -20.95
C ASP A 123 -6.40 -13.43 -21.78
N PRO A 124 -6.38 -12.21 -21.22
CA PRO A 124 -6.10 -11.02 -22.02
C PRO A 124 -4.74 -11.11 -22.71
N LEU A 125 -3.77 -11.83 -22.12
CA LEU A 125 -2.49 -12.08 -22.77
C LEU A 125 -2.59 -13.05 -23.96
N ALA A 126 -3.56 -13.97 -23.95
CA ALA A 126 -3.80 -14.87 -25.08
C ALA A 126 -4.56 -14.16 -26.22
N MET A 127 -5.32 -13.11 -25.92
CA MET A 127 -6.05 -12.33 -26.92
C MET A 127 -5.20 -11.27 -27.63
N ASP A 128 -4.16 -10.76 -26.98
CA ASP A 128 -3.26 -9.77 -27.58
C ASP A 128 -2.15 -10.48 -28.39
N ALA A 129 -2.04 -10.15 -29.68
CA ALA A 129 -1.07 -10.76 -30.59
C ALA A 129 0.39 -10.63 -30.11
N ARG A 130 0.71 -9.57 -29.35
CA ARG A 130 2.05 -9.31 -28.79
C ARG A 130 2.44 -10.30 -27.70
N THR A 131 1.46 -10.92 -27.04
CA THR A 131 1.67 -11.81 -25.89
C THR A 131 1.13 -13.22 -26.11
N ALA A 132 0.27 -13.44 -27.11
CA ALA A 132 -0.45 -14.69 -27.35
C ALA A 132 0.50 -15.90 -27.46
N GLY A 133 1.57 -15.76 -28.25
CA GLY A 133 2.53 -16.85 -28.45
C GLY A 133 3.23 -17.32 -27.15
N VAL A 134 3.36 -16.43 -26.17
CA VAL A 134 3.93 -16.76 -24.85
C VAL A 134 2.85 -17.26 -23.90
N ALA A 135 1.67 -16.63 -23.89
CA ALA A 135 0.54 -17.03 -23.06
C ALA A 135 0.12 -18.50 -23.31
N ASP A 136 0.16 -18.96 -24.55
CA ASP A 136 -0.19 -20.34 -24.91
C ASP A 136 0.84 -21.38 -24.42
N ARG A 137 2.11 -20.98 -24.30
CA ARG A 137 3.22 -21.89 -23.98
C ARG A 137 3.57 -21.87 -22.50
N GLU A 138 3.32 -20.75 -21.83
CA GLU A 138 3.67 -20.51 -20.43
C GLU A 138 2.63 -21.03 -19.44
N SER A 139 3.11 -21.39 -18.25
CA SER A 139 2.27 -21.76 -17.10
C SER A 139 2.29 -20.71 -15.98
N VAL A 140 2.94 -19.57 -16.22
CA VAL A 140 3.07 -18.52 -15.21
C VAL A 140 1.75 -17.79 -15.04
N SER A 141 1.08 -18.01 -13.90
CA SER A 141 -0.14 -17.30 -13.53
C SER A 141 0.16 -15.87 -13.10
N ILE A 142 -0.04 -14.91 -14.00
CA ILE A 142 0.06 -13.47 -13.73
C ILE A 142 -1.31 -12.95 -13.22
N PRO A 143 -1.36 -12.12 -12.16
CA PRO A 143 -2.60 -11.46 -11.74
C PRO A 143 -3.22 -10.61 -12.86
N ALA A 144 -4.56 -10.53 -12.93
CA ALA A 144 -5.26 -9.79 -13.98
C ALA A 144 -4.78 -8.33 -14.12
N ASP A 145 -4.62 -7.62 -13.00
CA ASP A 145 -4.16 -6.23 -13.00
C ASP A 145 -2.73 -6.10 -13.54
N HIS A 146 -1.87 -7.10 -13.28
CA HIS A 146 -0.51 -7.14 -13.85
C HIS A 146 -0.51 -7.46 -15.34
N LYS A 147 -1.48 -8.26 -15.82
CA LYS A 147 -1.64 -8.53 -17.26
C LYS A 147 -2.05 -7.25 -17.99
N GLN A 148 -3.04 -6.53 -17.47
CA GLN A 148 -3.46 -5.26 -18.07
C GLN A 148 -2.33 -4.25 -18.06
N ALA A 149 -1.65 -4.08 -16.92
CA ALA A 149 -0.49 -3.20 -16.83
C ALA A 149 0.57 -3.59 -17.87
N LEU A 150 0.91 -4.87 -18.00
CA LEU A 150 1.87 -5.31 -19.03
C LEU A 150 1.40 -4.91 -20.44
N LEU A 151 0.14 -5.11 -20.79
CA LEU A 151 -0.39 -4.75 -22.11
C LEU A 151 -0.36 -3.23 -22.38
N ASP A 152 -0.56 -2.42 -21.34
CA ASP A 152 -0.51 -0.95 -21.41
C ASP A 152 0.93 -0.42 -21.56
N GLU A 153 1.93 -1.16 -21.05
CA GLU A 153 3.36 -0.81 -21.14
C GLU A 153 4.02 -1.24 -22.45
N LEU A 154 3.48 -2.26 -23.12
CA LEU A 154 4.01 -2.74 -24.38
C LEU A 154 3.72 -1.74 -25.49
N ASP A 155 4.72 -1.47 -26.32
CA ASP A 155 4.50 -0.73 -27.57
C ASP A 155 3.69 -1.58 -28.57
N ALA A 156 3.12 -0.94 -29.59
CA ALA A 156 2.29 -1.61 -30.59
C ALA A 156 3.05 -2.68 -31.41
N ASP A 157 4.36 -2.50 -31.58
CA ASP A 157 5.26 -3.40 -32.30
C ASP A 157 6.06 -4.34 -31.39
N GLU A 158 5.88 -4.25 -30.07
CA GLU A 158 6.70 -4.96 -29.10
C GLU A 158 6.08 -6.30 -28.70
N SER A 159 6.78 -7.40 -28.98
CA SER A 159 6.36 -8.74 -28.56
C SER A 159 7.01 -9.17 -27.23
N VAL A 160 6.27 -9.92 -26.42
CA VAL A 160 6.80 -10.62 -25.25
C VAL A 160 7.38 -11.96 -25.71
N ARG A 161 8.60 -12.27 -25.27
CA ARG A 161 9.31 -13.53 -25.60
C ARG A 161 9.22 -14.58 -24.51
N SER A 162 9.18 -14.15 -23.25
CA SER A 162 9.12 -15.04 -22.08
C SER A 162 8.63 -14.31 -20.83
N LEU A 163 8.05 -15.06 -19.89
CA LEU A 163 7.51 -14.57 -18.63
C LEU A 163 8.19 -15.24 -17.43
N TYR A 164 8.78 -14.47 -16.53
CA TYR A 164 9.51 -14.98 -15.37
C TYR A 164 8.79 -14.62 -14.06
N ARG A 165 9.07 -15.40 -13.01
CA ARG A 165 8.72 -15.03 -11.64
C ARG A 165 9.89 -14.28 -10.99
N ASP A 166 9.60 -13.15 -10.34
CA ASP A 166 10.58 -12.37 -9.59
C ASP A 166 10.18 -12.24 -8.12
N GLY A 167 10.47 -13.27 -7.32
CA GLY A 167 10.09 -13.31 -5.92
C GLY A 167 8.57 -13.19 -5.71
N PHE A 168 8.10 -12.00 -5.32
CA PHE A 168 6.67 -11.68 -5.14
C PHE A 168 6.02 -11.05 -6.38
N GLY A 169 6.80 -10.72 -7.41
CA GLY A 169 6.33 -10.13 -8.65
C GLY A 169 6.53 -11.04 -9.87
N HIS A 170 6.36 -10.45 -11.05
CA HIS A 170 6.56 -11.09 -12.33
C HIS A 170 7.49 -10.23 -13.19
N ALA A 171 8.06 -10.79 -14.24
CA ALA A 171 8.81 -10.05 -15.23
C ALA A 171 8.48 -10.56 -16.63
N ALA A 172 8.42 -9.67 -17.61
CA ALA A 172 8.25 -10.01 -19.02
C ALA A 172 9.49 -9.58 -19.78
N LEU A 173 10.15 -10.52 -20.46
CA LEU A 173 11.21 -10.20 -21.39
C LEU A 173 10.57 -9.91 -22.76
N THR A 174 10.93 -8.77 -23.30
CA THR A 174 10.40 -8.20 -24.54
C THR A 174 11.53 -7.98 -25.54
N GLU A 175 11.18 -7.55 -26.75
CA GLU A 175 12.17 -7.12 -27.73
C GLU A 175 12.97 -5.87 -27.31
N LYS A 176 12.39 -4.98 -26.49
CA LYS A 176 13.06 -3.72 -26.08
C LYS A 176 13.72 -3.80 -24.70
N GLY A 177 13.46 -4.84 -23.92
CA GLY A 177 14.08 -5.03 -22.61
C GLY A 177 13.30 -5.93 -21.66
N LEU A 178 13.52 -5.75 -20.36
CA LEU A 178 12.84 -6.49 -19.32
C LEU A 178 11.86 -5.57 -18.59
N VAL A 179 10.58 -5.93 -18.60
CA VAL A 179 9.53 -5.23 -17.84
C VAL A 179 9.29 -5.96 -16.53
N LEU A 180 9.60 -5.33 -15.40
CA LEU A 180 9.29 -5.85 -14.07
C LEU A 180 7.87 -5.42 -13.67
N LEU A 181 7.06 -6.39 -13.24
CA LEU A 181 5.69 -6.24 -12.77
C LEU A 181 5.64 -6.50 -11.26
N GLY A 182 5.72 -5.44 -10.47
CA GLY A 182 5.72 -5.49 -9.00
C GLY A 182 4.54 -4.78 -8.36
N GLY A 183 4.50 -4.78 -7.02
CA GLY A 183 3.47 -4.06 -6.24
C GLY A 183 2.31 -4.95 -5.80
N ALA A 184 2.01 -4.95 -4.50
CA ALA A 184 0.93 -5.79 -3.94
C ALA A 184 -0.45 -5.10 -3.95
N VAL A 185 -0.48 -3.77 -4.05
CA VAL A 185 -1.70 -2.95 -3.95
C VAL A 185 -2.05 -2.32 -5.29
N ALA A 186 -1.05 -1.84 -6.02
CA ALA A 186 -1.19 -1.35 -7.38
C ALA A 186 -0.02 -1.89 -8.20
N PRO A 187 -0.26 -2.36 -9.43
CA PRO A 187 0.81 -2.81 -10.31
C PRO A 187 1.74 -1.62 -10.56
N LYS A 188 3.01 -1.79 -10.20
CA LYS A 188 4.10 -0.86 -10.53
C LYS A 188 4.96 -1.53 -11.57
N MET A 189 5.19 -0.82 -12.66
CA MET A 189 6.06 -1.27 -13.73
C MET A 189 7.40 -0.56 -13.70
N THR A 190 8.43 -1.29 -14.08
CA THR A 190 9.79 -0.77 -14.19
C THR A 190 10.46 -1.48 -15.35
N ARG A 191 10.80 -0.70 -16.38
CA ARG A 191 11.44 -1.20 -17.59
C ARG A 191 12.95 -1.07 -17.48
N ALA A 192 13.65 -2.19 -17.68
CA ALA A 192 15.10 -2.23 -17.81
C ALA A 192 15.45 -2.38 -19.29
N PRO A 193 16.04 -1.36 -19.93
CA PRO A 193 16.43 -1.43 -21.34
C PRO A 193 17.59 -2.42 -21.53
N LYS A 194 17.76 -2.88 -22.76
CA LYS A 194 18.92 -3.69 -23.17
C LYS A 194 20.20 -2.83 -23.26
N PRO A 195 21.40 -3.42 -23.07
CA PRO A 195 21.62 -4.79 -22.61
C PRO A 195 21.29 -4.94 -21.11
N LEU A 196 20.68 -6.07 -20.74
CA LEU A 196 20.38 -6.37 -19.34
C LEU A 196 21.66 -6.60 -18.53
N ARG A 197 21.76 -6.03 -17.33
CA ARG A 197 22.93 -6.23 -16.47
C ARG A 197 22.79 -7.53 -15.67
N ILE A 198 23.43 -8.59 -16.11
CA ILE A 198 23.35 -9.91 -15.46
C ILE A 198 24.41 -10.01 -14.39
N LEU A 199 23.97 -10.14 -13.14
CA LEU A 199 24.85 -10.35 -11.98
C LEU A 199 25.32 -11.79 -11.90
N ARG A 200 24.47 -12.72 -12.33
CA ARG A 200 24.75 -14.15 -12.34
C ARG A 200 23.87 -14.82 -13.37
N GLY A 201 24.50 -15.55 -14.30
CA GLY A 201 23.78 -16.42 -15.23
C GLY A 201 22.98 -17.50 -14.51
N SER A 202 22.27 -18.27 -15.31
CA SER A 202 21.53 -19.45 -14.93
C SER A 202 22.41 -20.40 -14.14
N HIS A 203 21.94 -20.72 -12.93
CA HIS A 203 22.66 -21.64 -12.05
C HIS A 203 21.70 -22.33 -11.08
N GLY A 204 22.06 -23.57 -10.75
CA GLY A 204 21.38 -24.38 -9.74
C GLY A 204 20.09 -25.04 -10.25
N LEU A 205 19.51 -25.88 -9.40
CA LEU A 205 18.36 -26.75 -9.72
C LEU A 205 17.06 -26.01 -10.07
N LEU A 206 17.01 -24.69 -9.87
CA LEU A 206 15.83 -23.85 -10.09
C LEU A 206 16.00 -22.89 -11.28
N ASP A 207 17.08 -23.07 -12.05
CA ASP A 207 17.41 -22.32 -13.27
C ASP A 207 17.05 -20.83 -13.18
N SER A 208 17.65 -20.17 -12.19
CA SER A 208 17.37 -18.75 -11.92
C SER A 208 18.50 -17.84 -12.39
N VAL A 209 18.15 -16.73 -13.02
CA VAL A 209 19.07 -15.67 -13.44
C VAL A 209 18.94 -14.49 -12.47
N LEU A 210 20.07 -13.89 -12.10
CA LEU A 210 20.08 -12.69 -11.26
C LEU A 210 20.39 -11.47 -12.12
N VAL A 211 19.40 -10.58 -12.28
CA VAL A 211 19.50 -9.37 -13.09
C VAL A 211 19.52 -8.14 -12.18
N LEU A 212 20.25 -7.10 -12.57
CA LEU A 212 20.28 -5.81 -11.88
C LEU A 212 19.37 -4.82 -12.61
N VAL A 213 18.32 -4.35 -11.95
CA VAL A 213 17.40 -3.31 -12.46
C VAL A 213 17.37 -2.17 -11.45
N ASP A 214 17.61 -0.94 -11.90
CA ASP A 214 17.71 0.26 -11.05
C ASP A 214 18.62 0.07 -9.82
N GLY A 215 19.77 -0.58 -10.02
CA GLY A 215 20.72 -0.87 -8.95
C GLY A 215 20.25 -1.91 -7.93
N LYS A 216 19.11 -2.58 -8.16
CA LYS A 216 18.56 -3.61 -7.29
C LYS A 216 18.67 -4.98 -7.93
N PRO A 217 19.08 -6.03 -7.19
CA PRO A 217 19.11 -7.38 -7.71
C PRO A 217 17.70 -8.01 -7.69
N HIS A 218 17.31 -8.53 -8.85
CA HIS A 218 16.07 -9.25 -9.12
C HIS A 218 16.40 -10.69 -9.50
N LYS A 219 15.69 -11.65 -8.89
CA LYS A 219 15.96 -13.08 -9.07
C LYS A 219 14.83 -13.66 -9.92
N LEU A 220 15.12 -13.82 -11.20
CA LEU A 220 14.18 -14.32 -12.19
C LEU A 220 14.28 -15.84 -12.24
N HIS A 221 13.17 -16.51 -11.99
CA HIS A 221 13.07 -17.95 -12.14
C HIS A 221 12.67 -18.30 -13.57
N GLY A 222 13.38 -19.25 -14.17
CA GLY A 222 13.16 -19.71 -15.54
C GLY A 222 11.69 -19.93 -15.89
N SER A 223 11.34 -19.58 -17.11
CA SER A 223 9.99 -19.74 -17.65
C SER A 223 9.86 -21.08 -18.37
N LYS A 224 8.68 -21.48 -18.83
CA LYS A 224 8.55 -22.72 -19.61
C LYS A 224 9.14 -22.57 -21.02
N THR A 225 9.07 -21.38 -21.60
CA THR A 225 9.70 -21.07 -22.89
C THR A 225 11.20 -20.80 -22.77
N ASP A 226 11.67 -20.39 -21.59
CA ASP A 226 13.08 -20.13 -21.30
C ASP A 226 13.48 -20.69 -19.92
N PRO A 227 13.53 -22.02 -19.78
CA PRO A 227 13.78 -22.66 -18.48
C PRO A 227 15.15 -22.30 -17.94
N LYS A 228 16.15 -22.18 -18.82
CA LYS A 228 17.54 -21.89 -18.43
C LYS A 228 17.88 -20.40 -18.51
N GLY A 229 16.92 -19.50 -18.69
CA GLY A 229 17.23 -18.08 -18.79
C GLY A 229 18.15 -17.71 -19.96
N ALA A 230 18.22 -18.55 -21.01
CA ALA A 230 19.07 -18.36 -22.16
C ALA A 230 18.67 -17.11 -22.95
N PHE A 231 17.37 -16.76 -23.00
CA PHE A 231 16.94 -15.48 -23.58
C PHE A 231 17.39 -14.30 -22.74
N LEU A 232 17.36 -14.40 -21.40
CA LEU A 232 17.90 -13.34 -20.55
C LEU A 232 19.40 -13.15 -20.76
N GLU A 233 20.15 -14.26 -20.84
CA GLU A 233 21.60 -14.25 -21.08
C GLU A 233 21.96 -13.70 -22.46
N ALA A 234 21.21 -14.05 -23.50
CA ALA A 234 21.44 -13.53 -24.85
C ALA A 234 21.18 -12.02 -24.95
N GLU A 235 20.26 -11.49 -24.14
CA GLU A 235 19.86 -10.08 -24.15
C GLU A 235 20.59 -9.24 -23.10
N GLY A 236 21.57 -9.82 -22.39
CA GLY A 236 22.27 -9.18 -21.30
C GLY A 236 23.78 -9.37 -21.33
N GLU A 237 24.46 -8.50 -20.59
CA GLU A 237 25.89 -8.56 -20.35
C GLU A 237 26.13 -9.15 -18.96
N LEU A 238 26.89 -10.24 -18.89
CA LEU A 238 27.33 -10.81 -17.62
C LEU A 238 28.39 -9.88 -17.01
N LEU A 239 28.00 -9.15 -15.98
CA LEU A 239 28.92 -8.25 -15.26
C LEU A 239 30.12 -9.02 -14.72
N ALA A 240 31.32 -8.46 -14.81
CA ALA A 240 32.53 -9.10 -14.29
C ALA A 240 32.40 -9.44 -12.78
N PRO A 241 33.03 -10.54 -12.30
CA PRO A 241 32.93 -10.97 -10.89
C PRO A 241 33.30 -9.93 -9.84
N ASP A 242 34.21 -9.04 -10.19
CA ASP A 242 34.74 -7.94 -9.39
C ASP A 242 33.99 -6.61 -9.56
N SER A 243 32.96 -6.58 -10.43
CA SER A 243 32.15 -5.38 -10.67
C SER A 243 31.60 -4.80 -9.35
N PRO A 244 31.75 -3.48 -9.10
CA PRO A 244 31.23 -2.83 -7.89
C PRO A 244 29.70 -2.90 -7.79
N LEU A 245 29.02 -3.19 -8.90
CA LEU A 245 27.58 -3.38 -8.97
C LEU A 245 27.14 -4.76 -8.44
N ARG A 246 28.07 -5.72 -8.26
CA ARG A 246 27.77 -7.00 -7.63
C ARG A 246 27.69 -6.82 -6.11
N PRO A 247 26.55 -7.17 -5.46
CA PRO A 247 26.44 -7.08 -4.01
C PRO A 247 27.52 -7.93 -3.34
N ARG A 248 28.48 -7.29 -2.66
CA ARG A 248 29.53 -7.99 -1.89
C ARG A 248 28.89 -8.86 -0.81
N GLY A 249 29.53 -9.99 -0.48
CA GLY A 249 28.95 -11.09 0.32
C GLY A 249 28.27 -10.68 1.64
N ARG A 250 28.73 -9.62 2.31
CA ARG A 250 28.12 -9.09 3.54
C ARG A 250 26.75 -8.42 3.32
N THR A 251 26.56 -7.69 2.22
CA THR A 251 25.27 -7.08 1.84
C THR A 251 24.28 -8.14 1.35
N ARG A 252 24.79 -9.28 0.87
CA ARG A 252 23.99 -10.44 0.44
C ARG A 252 23.21 -11.06 1.59
N TRP A 253 23.79 -11.14 2.78
CA TRP A 253 23.16 -11.74 3.95
C TRP A 253 22.03 -10.85 4.51
N SER A 254 22.22 -9.53 4.54
CA SER A 254 21.20 -8.59 5.00
C SER A 254 20.02 -8.46 4.02
N ALA A 255 20.28 -8.44 2.70
CA ALA A 255 19.23 -8.45 1.69
C ALA A 255 18.48 -9.78 1.64
N TRP A 256 19.16 -10.92 1.86
CA TRP A 256 18.56 -12.24 1.96
C TRP A 256 17.69 -12.40 3.22
N MET A 257 18.16 -11.93 4.39
CA MET A 257 17.40 -11.89 5.64
C MET A 257 16.11 -11.06 5.54
N ARG A 258 16.17 -9.89 4.89
CA ARG A 258 14.98 -9.03 4.70
C ARG A 258 13.93 -9.63 3.76
N ARG A 259 14.30 -10.62 2.92
CA ARG A 259 13.43 -11.19 1.88
C ARG A 259 12.86 -12.58 2.22
N ARG A 260 13.24 -13.20 3.34
CA ARG A 260 12.74 -14.53 3.75
C ARG A 260 12.32 -14.59 5.23
N PRO A 261 11.23 -13.90 5.63
CA PRO A 261 10.75 -13.93 7.01
C PRO A 261 10.27 -15.32 7.47
N VAL A 262 9.92 -16.22 6.53
CA VAL A 262 9.40 -17.56 6.84
C VAL A 262 10.53 -18.59 7.10
N LEU A 263 11.71 -18.41 6.49
CA LEU A 263 12.81 -19.38 6.66
C LEU A 263 13.57 -19.20 7.98
N THR A 264 13.51 -18.01 8.58
CA THR A 264 14.08 -17.74 9.90
C THR A 264 13.38 -18.51 11.03
N PHE A 265 12.14 -18.94 10.81
CA PHE A 265 11.37 -19.76 11.77
C PHE A 265 11.88 -21.21 11.88
N LEU A 266 12.42 -21.79 10.80
CA LEU A 266 12.80 -23.21 10.79
C LEU A 266 14.22 -23.45 11.34
N ILE A 267 15.15 -22.52 11.14
CA ILE A 267 16.52 -22.66 11.67
C ILE A 267 16.54 -22.44 13.19
N ALA A 268 15.64 -21.62 13.75
CA ALA A 268 15.50 -21.45 15.20
C ALA A 268 14.84 -22.68 15.88
N SER A 269 14.03 -23.45 15.14
CA SER A 269 13.35 -24.64 15.67
C SER A 269 14.24 -25.89 15.68
N GLY A 270 15.29 -25.94 14.84
CA GLY A 270 16.18 -27.10 14.70
C GLY A 270 17.23 -27.27 15.80
N LEU A 271 17.43 -26.29 16.69
CA LEU A 271 18.43 -26.34 17.76
C LEU A 271 17.87 -26.66 19.15
N LEU A 272 16.57 -26.97 19.27
CA LEU A 272 15.92 -27.31 20.55
C LEU A 272 15.37 -28.76 20.61
N GLY A 273 15.75 -29.62 19.67
CA GLY A 273 15.27 -31.00 19.57
C GLY A 273 16.31 -32.06 19.96
N ALA A 274 17.00 -31.91 21.07
CA ALA A 274 17.83 -32.98 21.64
C ALA A 274 17.84 -32.88 23.17
N GLY A 275 16.79 -33.39 23.81
CA GLY A 275 16.76 -33.56 25.27
C GLY A 275 15.35 -33.76 25.81
N LEU A 276 15.16 -34.90 26.47
CA LEU A 276 13.95 -35.38 27.17
C LEU A 276 12.90 -36.00 26.24
N GLY A 277 12.47 -37.26 26.38
CA GLY A 277 12.48 -38.14 27.54
C GLY A 277 11.08 -38.77 27.62
N ALA A 278 11.00 -40.10 27.63
CA ALA A 278 9.77 -40.88 27.61
C ALA A 278 8.84 -40.59 28.82
N GLY A 279 7.52 -40.66 28.60
CA GLY A 279 6.56 -40.64 29.71
C GLY A 279 5.09 -40.55 29.30
N LEU A 280 4.47 -41.73 29.19
CA LEU A 280 3.12 -42.09 29.64
C LEU A 280 1.89 -41.33 29.10
N GLY A 281 0.97 -42.12 28.52
CA GLY A 281 -0.32 -41.69 28.00
C GLY A 281 -1.28 -41.17 29.06
N GLY A 282 -2.16 -40.27 28.60
CA GLY A 282 -3.25 -39.72 29.36
C GLY A 282 -4.27 -39.10 28.43
N ALA A 283 -5.50 -39.62 28.53
CA ALA A 283 -6.75 -39.24 27.87
C ALA A 283 -6.81 -37.86 27.19
N GLU A 284 -7.16 -37.90 25.91
CA GLU A 284 -7.53 -36.76 25.08
C GLU A 284 -8.87 -36.17 25.58
N LYS A 285 -8.78 -35.12 26.40
CA LYS A 285 -9.92 -34.26 26.71
C LYS A 285 -10.15 -33.30 25.54
N PRO A 286 -11.40 -33.05 25.13
CA PRO A 286 -11.70 -32.05 24.12
C PRO A 286 -11.22 -30.69 24.63
N ILE A 287 -10.38 -30.04 23.83
CA ILE A 287 -9.93 -28.66 24.06
C ILE A 287 -11.15 -27.78 23.84
N ASP A 288 -11.83 -27.46 24.94
CA ASP A 288 -12.84 -26.40 24.96
C ASP A 288 -12.19 -25.09 24.51
N ASP A 289 -12.92 -24.40 23.63
CA ASP A 289 -12.58 -23.14 23.00
C ASP A 289 -11.97 -22.14 24.00
N ALA A 290 -10.65 -21.99 23.96
CA ALA A 290 -9.92 -20.92 24.61
C ALA A 290 -10.29 -19.59 23.93
N ALA A 291 -11.40 -19.00 24.36
CA ALA A 291 -11.70 -17.59 24.19
C ALA A 291 -10.43 -16.81 24.56
N GLY A 292 -9.70 -16.34 23.54
CA GLY A 292 -8.32 -15.93 23.71
C GLY A 292 -8.21 -14.79 24.72
N HIS A 293 -7.53 -15.02 25.84
CA HIS A 293 -7.28 -14.00 26.85
C HIS A 293 -6.58 -12.80 26.19
N THR A 294 -7.29 -11.69 26.10
CA THR A 294 -6.74 -10.40 25.71
C THR A 294 -6.18 -9.72 26.95
N VAL A 295 -5.01 -9.11 26.83
CA VAL A 295 -4.34 -8.35 27.89
C VAL A 295 -4.10 -6.93 27.39
N ALA A 296 -4.26 -5.94 28.27
CA ALA A 296 -3.90 -4.56 27.97
C ALA A 296 -2.37 -4.44 27.87
N VAL A 297 -1.86 -3.83 26.80
CA VAL A 297 -0.41 -3.67 26.61
C VAL A 297 0.16 -2.75 27.71
N PRO A 298 1.20 -3.18 28.46
CA PRO A 298 1.88 -2.33 29.45
C PRO A 298 2.47 -1.06 28.82
N ASP A 299 2.69 -0.03 29.63
CA ASP A 299 3.38 1.19 29.21
C ASP A 299 4.88 1.09 29.48
N PHE A 300 5.69 1.20 28.42
CA PHE A 300 7.13 1.18 28.47
C PHE A 300 7.75 2.54 28.16
N ASP A 301 6.97 3.58 27.89
CA ASP A 301 7.49 4.91 27.54
C ASP A 301 8.37 5.48 28.67
N GLY A 302 9.59 5.92 28.31
CA GLY A 302 10.62 6.39 29.23
C GLY A 302 11.35 5.30 30.03
N ALA A 303 10.94 4.04 29.96
CA ALA A 303 11.60 2.96 30.70
C ALA A 303 12.97 2.62 30.10
N TYR A 304 13.93 2.24 30.95
CA TYR A 304 15.19 1.67 30.47
C TYR A 304 14.95 0.36 29.72
N LEU A 305 15.61 0.18 28.58
CA LEU A 305 15.40 -0.97 27.69
C LEU A 305 15.55 -2.32 28.41
N THR A 306 16.55 -2.45 29.28
CA THR A 306 16.80 -3.71 30.02
C THR A 306 15.65 -4.07 30.96
N ALA A 307 15.03 -3.07 31.60
CA ALA A 307 13.87 -3.26 32.46
C ALA A 307 12.61 -3.59 31.64
N ALA A 308 12.33 -2.81 30.59
CA ALA A 308 11.21 -3.05 29.69
C ALA A 308 11.28 -4.42 29.01
N ALA A 309 12.46 -4.84 28.55
CA ALA A 309 12.67 -6.16 27.96
C ALA A 309 12.47 -7.28 28.98
N LYS A 310 12.87 -7.10 30.25
CA LYS A 310 12.60 -8.08 31.32
C LYS A 310 11.11 -8.18 31.63
N GLU A 311 10.43 -7.05 31.79
CA GLU A 311 9.00 -7.01 32.10
C GLU A 311 8.15 -7.56 30.96
N SER A 312 8.49 -7.25 29.71
CA SER A 312 7.77 -7.81 28.54
C SER A 312 7.79 -9.33 28.53
N ARG A 313 8.85 -9.99 29.00
CA ARG A 313 8.94 -11.47 29.06
C ARG A 313 8.00 -12.10 30.09
N LEU A 314 7.42 -11.32 31.00
CA LEU A 314 6.39 -11.81 31.93
C LEU A 314 5.05 -12.06 31.24
N GLN A 315 4.87 -11.51 30.04
CA GLN A 315 3.69 -11.70 29.20
C GLN A 315 4.02 -12.65 28.04
N PRO A 316 3.07 -13.50 27.60
CA PRO A 316 3.31 -14.50 26.56
C PRO A 316 3.26 -13.86 25.17
N TRP A 317 4.04 -12.81 24.91
CA TRP A 317 4.15 -12.21 23.58
C TRP A 317 4.67 -13.22 22.57
N GLY A 318 4.11 -13.23 21.35
CA GLY A 318 4.59 -14.09 20.27
C GLY A 318 6.05 -13.78 19.90
N SER A 319 6.48 -12.52 20.04
CA SER A 319 7.90 -12.13 20.05
C SER A 319 8.08 -10.73 20.62
N VAL A 320 9.28 -10.45 21.16
CA VAL A 320 9.71 -9.11 21.59
C VAL A 320 10.92 -8.70 20.75
N THR A 321 10.85 -7.55 20.10
CA THR A 321 11.97 -7.01 19.31
C THR A 321 12.28 -5.57 19.69
N VAL A 322 13.50 -5.13 19.36
CA VAL A 322 13.98 -3.79 19.67
C VAL A 322 14.51 -3.14 18.41
N ALA A 323 14.26 -1.84 18.26
CA ALA A 323 14.76 -1.03 17.16
C ALA A 323 15.15 0.36 17.65
N ASP A 324 16.14 0.99 17.02
CA ASP A 324 16.45 2.39 17.28
C ASP A 324 15.31 3.29 16.79
N ALA A 325 14.76 4.10 17.69
CA ALA A 325 13.71 5.07 17.41
C ALA A 325 14.24 6.30 16.66
N SER A 326 15.55 6.55 16.73
CA SER A 326 16.19 7.63 16.01
C SER A 326 16.32 7.30 14.52
N ALA A 327 16.57 8.34 13.73
CA ALA A 327 16.76 8.17 12.30
C ALA A 327 18.12 7.54 11.92
N ALA A 328 19.01 7.30 12.89
CA ALA A 328 20.27 6.61 12.67
C ALA A 328 20.09 5.10 12.44
N ALA A 329 18.94 4.53 12.85
CA ALA A 329 18.61 3.11 12.69
C ALA A 329 19.72 2.17 13.19
N ARG A 330 20.35 2.52 14.32
CA ARG A 330 21.45 1.74 14.90
C ARG A 330 20.94 0.33 15.27
N PRO A 331 21.76 -0.72 15.10
CA PRO A 331 21.41 -2.03 15.60
C PRO A 331 21.40 -1.99 17.14
N VAL A 332 20.32 -2.45 17.77
CA VAL A 332 20.18 -2.47 19.23
C VAL A 332 19.84 -3.89 19.68
N ALA A 333 20.65 -4.43 20.60
CA ALA A 333 20.34 -5.69 21.26
C ALA A 333 19.34 -5.45 22.40
N ALA A 334 18.41 -6.37 22.62
CA ALA A 334 17.40 -6.23 23.67
C ALA A 334 17.96 -6.20 25.11
N THR A 335 19.23 -6.54 25.27
CA THR A 335 19.97 -6.52 26.54
C THR A 335 20.95 -5.35 26.62
N ALA A 336 20.98 -4.45 25.64
CA ALA A 336 21.92 -3.34 25.60
C ALA A 336 21.62 -2.34 26.74
N PRO A 337 22.58 -2.07 27.65
CA PRO A 337 22.42 -1.04 28.67
C PRO A 337 22.51 0.36 28.04
N GLY A 338 22.04 1.38 28.76
CA GLY A 338 22.15 2.77 28.32
C GLY A 338 21.17 3.20 27.23
N TRP A 339 20.08 2.44 27.03
CA TRP A 339 18.98 2.78 26.12
C TRP A 339 17.69 2.99 26.89
N GLN A 340 16.84 3.91 26.42
CA GLN A 340 15.50 4.17 26.93
C GLN A 340 14.46 3.98 25.82
N VAL A 341 13.29 3.49 26.17
CA VAL A 341 12.16 3.30 25.26
C VAL A 341 11.45 4.64 25.06
N CYS A 342 11.21 5.01 23.81
CA CYS A 342 10.46 6.22 23.43
C CYS A 342 9.10 5.89 22.82
N PHE A 343 9.00 4.73 22.17
CA PHE A 343 7.75 4.27 21.56
C PHE A 343 7.64 2.76 21.68
N GLN A 344 6.42 2.27 21.56
CA GLN A 344 6.13 0.84 21.51
C GLN A 344 5.03 0.55 20.50
N THR A 345 5.12 -0.64 19.92
CA THR A 345 4.06 -1.22 19.09
C THR A 345 3.79 -2.65 19.56
N PRO A 346 2.57 -3.01 19.99
CA PRO A 346 1.36 -2.18 20.05
C PRO A 346 1.45 -1.03 21.08
N THR A 347 0.62 0.00 20.90
CA THR A 347 0.54 1.15 21.81
C THR A 347 0.01 0.72 23.19
N ARG A 348 0.48 1.40 24.24
CA ARG A 348 0.04 1.18 25.63
C ARG A 348 -1.49 1.16 25.78
N GLY A 349 -1.99 0.36 26.72
CA GLY A 349 -3.42 0.24 27.04
C GLY A 349 -4.27 -0.49 25.99
N LYS A 350 -3.74 -0.80 24.80
CA LYS A 350 -4.47 -1.54 23.78
C LYS A 350 -4.66 -2.99 24.21
N ASN A 351 -5.89 -3.50 24.18
CA ASN A 351 -6.17 -4.91 24.42
C ASN A 351 -5.74 -5.74 23.21
N VAL A 352 -4.84 -6.69 23.42
CA VAL A 352 -4.32 -7.59 22.38
C VAL A 352 -4.19 -9.00 22.91
N ARG A 353 -4.14 -10.00 22.02
CA ARG A 353 -3.80 -11.38 22.39
C ARG A 353 -2.27 -11.52 22.31
N PRO A 354 -1.53 -11.60 23.43
CA PRO A 354 -0.07 -11.51 23.40
C PRO A 354 0.56 -12.62 22.57
N SER A 355 0.06 -13.86 22.66
CA SER A 355 0.63 -15.03 21.97
C SER A 355 0.62 -14.95 20.45
N GLY A 356 -0.29 -14.16 19.87
CA GLY A 356 -0.33 -13.89 18.43
C GLY A 356 0.28 -12.55 18.03
N THR A 357 0.78 -11.77 18.98
CA THR A 357 1.19 -10.37 18.76
C THR A 357 2.67 -10.17 19.03
N LYS A 358 3.33 -9.43 18.16
CA LYS A 358 4.72 -9.01 18.32
C LYS A 358 4.78 -7.66 19.04
N LEU A 359 5.54 -7.58 20.13
CA LEU A 359 5.90 -6.33 20.81
C LEU A 359 7.21 -5.79 20.24
N THR A 360 7.23 -4.53 19.82
CA THR A 360 8.44 -3.82 19.38
C THR A 360 8.67 -2.62 20.27
N LEU A 361 9.84 -2.57 20.90
CA LEU A 361 10.31 -1.45 21.71
C LEU A 361 11.24 -0.58 20.86
N TYR A 362 10.88 0.68 20.68
CA TYR A 362 11.69 1.63 19.93
C TYR A 362 12.45 2.52 20.90
N VAL A 363 13.77 2.51 20.80
CA VAL A 363 14.66 3.02 21.84
C VAL A 363 15.66 4.05 21.31
N VAL A 364 16.13 4.95 22.17
CA VAL A 364 17.30 5.81 21.92
C VAL A 364 18.31 5.65 23.06
N PRO A 365 19.59 6.01 22.88
CA PRO A 365 20.52 6.12 24.01
C PRO A 365 19.92 7.01 25.10
N ALA A 366 20.08 6.65 26.36
CA ALA A 366 19.39 7.30 27.48
C ALA A 366 19.68 8.80 27.60
N LEU A 367 20.81 9.26 27.06
CA LEU A 367 21.19 10.68 27.03
C LEU A 367 20.60 11.45 25.84
N GLU A 368 20.05 10.76 24.84
CA GLU A 368 19.40 11.36 23.68
C GLU A 368 17.92 11.63 23.98
N LYS A 369 17.41 12.78 23.57
CA LYS A 369 16.00 13.12 23.69
C LYS A 369 15.16 12.23 22.78
N CYS A 370 14.08 11.67 23.31
CA CYS A 370 13.15 10.90 22.51
C CYS A 370 12.60 11.73 21.33
N PRO A 371 12.51 11.14 20.11
CA PRO A 371 11.88 11.82 18.99
C PRO A 371 10.42 12.14 19.35
N THR A 372 9.84 13.15 18.70
CA THR A 372 8.40 13.42 18.84
C THR A 372 7.54 12.47 18.03
N ARG A 373 8.12 11.78 17.03
CA ARG A 373 7.43 10.78 16.19
C ARG A 373 8.36 9.63 15.82
N LEU A 374 7.84 8.41 15.94
CA LEU A 374 8.51 7.20 15.49
C LEU A 374 8.66 7.22 13.96
N HIS A 375 9.87 6.98 13.45
CA HIS A 375 10.20 7.08 12.02
C HIS A 375 9.95 8.46 11.40
N GLY A 376 9.97 9.54 12.22
CA GLY A 376 10.01 10.89 11.69
C GLY A 376 11.17 11.02 10.68
N PRO A 377 10.98 11.73 9.56
CA PRO A 377 12.05 11.84 8.56
C PRO A 377 13.30 12.41 9.24
N ARG A 378 14.45 11.76 9.01
CA ARG A 378 15.74 12.19 9.55
C ARG A 378 15.88 13.67 9.26
N ARG A 379 16.09 14.49 10.28
CA ARG A 379 16.36 15.92 10.10
C ARG A 379 17.85 16.15 10.04
N ILE A 380 18.29 16.96 9.10
CA ILE A 380 19.68 17.40 8.98
C ILE A 380 19.72 18.92 8.78
N VAL A 381 20.86 19.52 9.11
CA VAL A 381 21.14 20.90 8.73
C VAL A 381 21.64 20.90 7.29
N MET A 382 21.05 21.73 6.43
CA MET A 382 21.44 21.83 5.04
C MET A 382 22.86 22.42 4.93
N PRO A 383 23.84 21.71 4.34
CA PRO A 383 25.18 22.26 4.14
C PRO A 383 25.18 23.42 3.13
N ASP A 384 26.21 24.26 3.19
CA ASP A 384 26.50 25.21 2.12
C ASP A 384 27.23 24.51 0.97
N LEU A 385 26.57 24.47 -0.18
CA LEU A 385 27.03 23.85 -1.42
C LEU A 385 27.32 24.90 -2.49
N VAL A 386 27.10 26.19 -2.22
CA VAL A 386 27.36 27.25 -3.20
C VAL A 386 28.87 27.31 -3.48
N GLY A 387 29.24 27.37 -4.76
CA GLY A 387 30.61 27.27 -5.25
C GLY A 387 31.15 25.84 -5.36
N ALA A 388 30.47 24.84 -4.80
CA ALA A 388 30.89 23.44 -4.94
C ALA A 388 30.62 22.92 -6.37
N ARG A 389 31.45 21.98 -6.82
CA ARG A 389 31.15 21.20 -8.03
C ARG A 389 29.92 20.31 -7.81
N PHE A 390 29.10 20.12 -8.84
CA PHE A 390 27.87 19.34 -8.75
C PHE A 390 28.10 17.88 -8.30
N ASP A 391 29.18 17.24 -8.75
CA ASP A 391 29.52 15.88 -8.32
C ASP A 391 29.87 15.81 -6.83
N HIS A 392 30.58 16.82 -6.31
CA HIS A 392 30.91 16.94 -4.90
C HIS A 392 29.68 17.27 -4.05
N ALA A 393 28.84 18.18 -4.53
CA ALA A 393 27.60 18.58 -3.86
C ALA A 393 26.62 17.40 -3.73
N THR A 394 26.39 16.66 -4.81
CA THR A 394 25.50 15.48 -4.79
C THR A 394 26.06 14.35 -3.94
N ARG A 395 27.38 14.14 -3.91
CA ARG A 395 28.03 13.19 -2.99
C ARG A 395 27.81 13.58 -1.53
N SER A 396 28.04 14.85 -1.19
CA SER A 396 27.84 15.39 0.16
C SER A 396 26.39 15.25 0.63
N LEU A 397 25.42 15.54 -0.25
CA LEU A 397 23.99 15.36 0.01
C LEU A 397 23.62 13.89 0.25
N ARG A 398 24.18 12.97 -0.56
CA ARG A 398 23.96 11.52 -0.40
C ARG A 398 24.48 10.97 0.92
N GLU A 399 25.66 11.42 1.37
CA GLU A 399 26.22 11.03 2.67
C GLU A 399 25.33 11.45 3.85
N LEU A 400 24.58 12.54 3.69
CA LEU A 400 23.59 13.02 4.65
C LEU A 400 22.21 12.36 4.48
N GLY A 401 22.01 11.55 3.44
CA GLY A 401 20.77 10.86 3.11
C GLY A 401 19.76 11.69 2.31
N LEU A 402 20.17 12.79 1.69
CA LEU A 402 19.37 13.57 0.75
C LEU A 402 19.57 13.06 -0.67
N ASP A 403 18.86 11.99 -1.02
CA ASP A 403 19.01 11.31 -2.32
C ASP A 403 18.27 11.99 -3.47
N SER A 404 17.34 12.91 -3.18
CA SER A 404 16.53 13.59 -4.17
C SER A 404 17.12 14.95 -4.52
N THR A 405 17.88 15.01 -5.61
CA THR A 405 18.49 16.24 -6.13
C THR A 405 17.99 16.56 -7.53
N ALA A 406 17.63 17.81 -7.79
CA ALA A 406 17.24 18.26 -9.11
C ALA A 406 18.16 19.37 -9.63
N PRO A 407 18.88 19.14 -10.73
CA PRO A 407 19.75 20.14 -11.33
C PRO A 407 18.96 21.09 -12.25
N PHE A 408 19.23 22.37 -12.13
CA PHE A 408 18.68 23.45 -12.97
C PHE A 408 19.82 24.29 -13.54
N HIS A 409 19.62 24.89 -14.70
CA HIS A 409 20.59 25.86 -15.22
C HIS A 409 20.46 27.18 -14.47
N ALA A 410 21.57 27.75 -13.98
CA ALA A 410 21.57 28.93 -13.12
C ALA A 410 20.88 30.16 -13.75
N TYR A 411 21.16 30.40 -15.03
CA TYR A 411 20.59 31.56 -15.75
C TYR A 411 19.22 31.35 -16.37
N THR A 412 18.83 30.14 -16.76
CA THR A 412 17.53 29.95 -17.43
C THR A 412 16.47 29.42 -16.47
N GLY A 413 16.89 28.87 -15.32
CA GLY A 413 16.01 28.18 -14.38
C GLY A 413 15.38 26.91 -14.95
N LYS A 414 15.76 26.49 -16.17
CA LYS A 414 15.24 25.27 -16.79
C LYS A 414 15.91 24.05 -16.14
N PRO A 415 15.18 22.93 -15.99
CA PRO A 415 15.79 21.65 -15.63
C PRO A 415 16.92 21.34 -16.60
N LEU A 416 18.06 20.88 -16.08
CA LEU A 416 19.12 20.35 -16.92
C LEU A 416 18.69 18.97 -17.41
N ASP A 417 18.61 18.80 -18.72
CA ASP A 417 18.39 17.50 -19.36
C ASP A 417 19.68 16.67 -19.32
N GLU A 418 19.56 15.34 -19.48
CA GLU A 418 20.72 14.46 -19.56
C GLU A 418 21.59 14.71 -20.80
N GLU A 419 21.05 15.42 -21.80
CA GLU A 419 21.72 15.74 -23.06
C GLU A 419 22.73 16.92 -22.95
N MET A 420 22.59 17.79 -21.95
CA MET A 420 23.59 18.81 -21.65
C MET A 420 24.89 18.18 -21.12
N ARG A 421 25.97 18.30 -21.92
CA ARG A 421 27.28 17.67 -21.66
C ARG A 421 27.79 17.90 -20.23
N ASN A 422 27.86 16.79 -19.50
CA ASN A 422 28.62 16.59 -18.26
C ASN A 422 28.38 17.65 -17.15
N PRO A 423 27.18 17.69 -16.52
CA PRO A 423 26.91 18.61 -15.42
C PRO A 423 27.79 18.35 -14.18
N ALA A 424 28.51 17.22 -14.13
CA ALA A 424 29.38 16.87 -13.01
C ALA A 424 30.52 17.87 -12.76
N GLU A 425 30.93 18.62 -13.78
CA GLU A 425 31.98 19.65 -13.67
C GLU A 425 31.42 21.04 -13.39
N TRP A 426 30.10 21.20 -13.41
CA TRP A 426 29.44 22.49 -13.23
C TRP A 426 29.45 22.89 -11.76
N GLN A 427 29.49 24.19 -11.50
CA GLN A 427 29.49 24.75 -10.15
C GLN A 427 28.07 25.10 -9.72
N VAL A 428 27.76 24.90 -8.44
CA VAL A 428 26.49 25.29 -7.83
C VAL A 428 26.51 26.80 -7.55
N CYS A 429 25.66 27.57 -8.22
CA CYS A 429 25.48 29.00 -7.94
C CYS A 429 24.39 29.27 -6.90
N ARG A 430 23.40 28.37 -6.79
CA ARG A 430 22.29 28.49 -5.84
C ARG A 430 21.80 27.11 -5.44
N GLN A 431 21.32 27.00 -4.21
CA GLN A 431 20.67 25.82 -3.69
C GLN A 431 19.32 26.16 -3.07
N THR A 432 18.42 25.20 -3.05
CA THR A 432 17.20 25.23 -2.24
C THR A 432 16.97 23.84 -1.67
N PRO A 433 16.76 23.67 -0.36
CA PRO A 433 16.80 24.69 0.71
C PRO A 433 18.14 25.43 0.86
N VAL A 434 18.08 26.64 1.43
CA VAL A 434 19.27 27.48 1.72
C VAL A 434 20.12 26.85 2.83
N PRO A 435 21.43 27.19 2.91
CA PRO A 435 22.31 26.70 3.96
C PRO A 435 21.74 26.93 5.36
N ASP A 436 22.15 26.09 6.31
CA ASP A 436 21.74 26.10 7.72
C ASP A 436 20.25 25.84 7.99
N THR A 437 19.46 25.57 6.95
CA THR A 437 18.06 25.20 7.11
C THR A 437 17.94 23.76 7.60
N THR A 438 17.15 23.51 8.65
CA THR A 438 16.86 22.14 9.09
C THR A 438 15.83 21.49 8.16
N VAL A 439 16.24 20.47 7.42
CA VAL A 439 15.43 19.79 6.40
C VAL A 439 15.27 18.31 6.73
N SER A 440 14.28 17.66 6.10
CA SER A 440 14.08 16.22 6.22
C SER A 440 14.89 15.50 5.13
N THR A 441 15.36 14.26 5.35
CA THR A 441 16.07 13.50 4.30
C THR A 441 15.19 13.14 3.09
N ALA A 442 13.87 13.23 3.22
CA ALA A 442 12.95 13.12 2.08
C ALA A 442 12.79 14.45 1.31
N THR A 443 13.40 15.54 1.77
CA THR A 443 13.35 16.84 1.09
C THR A 443 14.12 16.76 -0.23
N ARG A 444 13.48 17.22 -1.30
CA ARG A 444 14.14 17.44 -2.58
C ARG A 444 15.03 18.67 -2.50
N VAL A 445 16.25 18.55 -3.01
CA VAL A 445 17.23 19.63 -3.10
C VAL A 445 17.33 20.08 -4.55
N ASP A 446 17.01 21.34 -4.80
CA ASP A 446 17.15 21.95 -6.11
C ASP A 446 18.51 22.67 -6.16
N LEU A 447 19.34 22.36 -7.16
CA LEU A 447 20.67 22.94 -7.36
C LEU A 447 20.71 23.65 -8.71
N TRP A 448 21.06 24.94 -8.70
CA TRP A 448 21.24 25.74 -9.90
C TRP A 448 22.72 25.77 -10.26
N LEU A 449 23.02 25.26 -11.44
CA LEU A 449 24.37 24.97 -11.91
C LEU A 449 24.78 25.88 -13.06
N ILE A 450 26.06 26.21 -13.12
CA ILE A 450 26.67 26.90 -14.27
C ILE A 450 27.90 26.15 -14.78
N GLY A 451 28.09 26.12 -16.09
CA GLY A 451 29.26 25.53 -16.73
C GLY A 451 30.57 26.19 -16.30
N SER A 452 31.68 25.47 -16.44
CA SER A 452 33.01 25.97 -16.07
C SER A 452 33.37 27.26 -16.84
N GLY A 453 33.77 28.30 -16.11
CA GLY A 453 34.24 29.57 -16.68
C GLY A 453 33.19 30.70 -16.76
N ALA A 454 31.92 30.43 -16.47
CA ALA A 454 30.90 31.46 -16.33
C ALA A 454 30.72 31.87 -14.84
N PRO A 455 30.61 33.18 -14.53
CA PRO A 455 30.46 33.66 -13.16
C PRO A 455 29.08 33.30 -12.59
N CYS A 456 28.93 33.24 -11.26
CA CYS A 456 27.61 33.07 -10.63
C CYS A 456 26.85 34.41 -10.46
N ASP A 457 27.40 35.50 -10.99
CA ASP A 457 27.06 36.88 -10.61
C ASP A 457 25.94 37.49 -11.49
N GLU A 458 25.48 36.81 -12.55
CA GLU A 458 24.37 37.32 -13.35
C GLU A 458 23.02 37.17 -12.63
N PRO A 459 22.20 38.24 -12.59
CA PRO A 459 20.90 38.21 -11.94
C PRO A 459 19.97 37.21 -12.62
N SER A 460 19.56 36.20 -11.85
CA SER A 460 18.60 35.17 -12.23
C SER A 460 17.33 35.79 -12.87
N PRO A 461 16.77 35.21 -13.94
CA PRO A 461 15.57 35.73 -14.56
C PRO A 461 14.46 35.73 -13.53
N THR A 462 13.92 36.93 -13.28
CA THR A 462 12.74 37.12 -12.44
C THR A 462 11.66 36.12 -12.89
N PRO A 463 11.10 35.28 -12.00
CA PRO A 463 10.08 34.31 -12.39
C PRO A 463 8.98 35.04 -13.14
N SER A 464 8.77 34.63 -14.40
CA SER A 464 7.81 35.30 -15.27
C SER A 464 6.45 35.28 -14.58
N PRO A 465 5.78 36.44 -14.42
CA PRO A 465 4.53 36.51 -13.68
C PRO A 465 3.54 35.53 -14.30
N THR A 466 3.05 34.58 -13.50
CA THR A 466 2.03 33.62 -13.89
C THR A 466 0.88 34.38 -14.54
N ARG A 467 0.62 34.09 -15.82
CA ARG A 467 -0.46 34.73 -16.59
C ARG A 467 -1.74 34.69 -15.76
N LYS A 468 -2.26 35.87 -15.42
CA LYS A 468 -3.58 36.02 -14.78
C LYS A 468 -4.59 35.17 -15.57
N PRO A 469 -5.37 34.30 -14.91
CA PRO A 469 -6.41 33.53 -15.58
C PRO A 469 -7.33 34.49 -16.34
N LYS A 470 -7.52 34.26 -17.65
CA LYS A 470 -8.52 35.01 -18.41
C LYS A 470 -9.88 34.87 -17.70
N PRO A 471 -10.63 35.97 -17.51
CA PRO A 471 -11.93 35.91 -16.85
C PRO A 471 -12.85 34.95 -17.63
N LYS A 472 -13.48 34.00 -16.91
CA LYS A 472 -14.46 33.09 -17.51
C LYS A 472 -15.65 33.90 -18.05
N PRO A 473 -16.22 33.52 -19.21
CA PRO A 473 -17.47 34.09 -19.70
C PRO A 473 -18.57 33.94 -18.64
N LYS A 474 -19.37 35.00 -18.49
CA LYS A 474 -20.51 35.04 -17.56
C LYS A 474 -21.52 33.94 -17.96
N PRO A 475 -22.00 33.08 -17.04
CA PRO A 475 -22.99 32.07 -17.37
C PRO A 475 -24.29 32.74 -17.85
N GLU A 476 -24.84 32.26 -18.97
CA GLU A 476 -26.16 32.68 -19.43
C GLU A 476 -27.26 32.26 -18.44
N PRO A 477 -28.31 33.08 -18.26
CA PRO A 477 -29.42 32.76 -17.36
C PRO A 477 -30.15 31.49 -17.82
N ARG A 478 -30.33 30.54 -16.90
CA ARG A 478 -31.18 29.37 -17.11
C ARG A 478 -32.64 29.83 -17.26
N PRO A 479 -33.42 29.26 -18.20
CA PRO A 479 -34.86 29.48 -18.28
C PRO A 479 -35.55 29.06 -16.98
N GLU A 480 -36.41 29.92 -16.45
CA GLU A 480 -37.23 29.64 -15.28
C GLU A 480 -38.24 28.51 -15.58
N PRO A 481 -38.44 27.55 -14.67
CA PRO A 481 -39.47 26.54 -14.83
C PRO A 481 -40.86 27.14 -14.59
N THR A 482 -41.69 27.11 -15.62
CA THR A 482 -43.11 27.47 -15.59
C THR A 482 -43.87 26.45 -14.73
N TYR A 483 -44.22 26.81 -13.51
CA TYR A 483 -45.17 26.05 -12.69
C TYR A 483 -46.59 26.58 -12.93
N GLY A 484 -47.42 25.75 -13.55
CA GLY A 484 -48.86 25.99 -13.67
C GLY A 484 -49.53 25.91 -12.30
N THR A 485 -50.04 27.05 -11.84
CA THR A 485 -50.85 27.20 -10.62
C THR A 485 -52.30 26.81 -10.88
N THR A 486 -52.80 25.81 -10.14
CA THR A 486 -54.21 25.68 -9.78
C THR A 486 -54.48 26.39 -8.46
N SER A 487 -55.20 27.51 -8.55
CA SER A 487 -56.26 27.98 -7.64
C SER A 487 -56.18 27.68 -6.14
N GLY A 488 -55.99 28.73 -5.34
CA GLY A 488 -56.98 29.10 -4.31
C GLY A 488 -56.52 29.16 -2.83
N GLY A 489 -56.46 30.40 -2.30
CA GLY A 489 -56.50 30.72 -0.86
C GLY A 489 -55.12 30.87 -0.20
N GLY A 490 -54.64 32.00 0.30
CA GLY A 490 -55.32 33.19 0.81
C GLY A 490 -55.14 33.25 2.34
N SER A 491 -54.07 33.89 2.85
CA SER A 491 -54.02 34.54 4.16
C SER A 491 -52.71 35.29 4.43
N THR A 492 -52.86 36.63 4.43
CA THR A 492 -52.22 37.71 5.21
C THR A 492 -51.01 37.48 6.13
N GLY A 493 -50.06 38.43 6.07
CA GLY A 493 -49.42 38.97 7.28
C GLY A 493 -47.92 39.31 7.22
N GLY A 494 -47.60 40.57 6.88
CA GLY A 494 -46.65 41.45 7.62
C GLY A 494 -45.16 41.06 7.67
N GLY A 495 -44.15 41.91 7.46
CA GLY A 495 -44.01 43.36 7.61
C GLY A 495 -42.69 43.63 8.35
N SER A 496 -41.83 44.47 7.76
CA SER A 496 -40.78 45.31 8.40
C SER A 496 -39.35 44.78 8.68
N THR A 497 -38.43 45.34 7.88
CA THR A 497 -37.18 46.08 8.19
C THR A 497 -36.56 46.08 9.61
N GLY A 498 -35.21 46.03 9.63
CA GLY A 498 -34.28 46.48 10.69
C GLY A 498 -33.05 45.56 10.74
N GLY A 499 -31.79 45.95 10.52
CA GLY A 499 -31.10 47.16 10.94
C GLY A 499 -30.51 46.96 12.34
N GLY A 500 -29.24 46.56 12.47
CA GLY A 500 -28.61 46.41 13.79
C GLY A 500 -27.18 45.86 13.78
N THR A 501 -26.22 46.77 13.87
CA THR A 501 -24.85 46.57 14.37
C THR A 501 -24.86 46.33 15.87
N GLY A 502 -23.99 45.45 16.38
CA GLY A 502 -23.81 45.24 17.82
C GLY A 502 -22.58 44.41 18.13
N GLY A 503 -21.53 45.07 18.62
CA GLY A 503 -20.39 44.41 19.25
C GLY A 503 -20.76 43.86 20.63
N GLY A 504 -20.14 42.75 21.00
CA GLY A 504 -20.31 42.12 22.31
C GLY A 504 -19.03 41.44 22.74
N SER A 505 -18.29 42.11 23.63
CA SER A 505 -17.25 41.50 24.46
C SER A 505 -17.95 40.77 25.61
N GLY A 506 -17.71 39.47 25.75
CA GLY A 506 -18.21 38.65 26.85
C GLY A 506 -17.20 37.57 27.20
N GLY A 507 -16.54 37.72 28.35
CA GLY A 507 -15.71 36.69 28.95
C GLY A 507 -16.55 35.55 29.50
N GLY A 508 -16.10 34.32 29.27
CA GLY A 508 -16.75 33.09 29.73
C GLY A 508 -15.76 31.93 29.70
N THR A 509 -15.62 31.29 30.85
CA THR A 509 -14.74 30.18 31.25
C THR A 509 -14.71 28.95 30.33
N GLY A 510 -13.51 28.50 29.98
CA GLY A 510 -13.08 27.09 30.16
C GLY A 510 -13.44 26.00 29.14
N GLY A 511 -13.97 26.33 27.96
CA GLY A 511 -14.11 25.37 26.85
C GLY A 511 -13.23 25.80 25.67
N GLU A 512 -12.41 24.89 25.11
CA GLU A 512 -11.64 25.20 23.90
C GLU A 512 -12.59 25.75 22.83
N PRO A 513 -12.33 26.96 22.27
CA PRO A 513 -13.20 27.54 21.27
C PRO A 513 -13.19 26.64 20.03
N GLY A 514 -14.28 25.90 19.83
CA GLY A 514 -14.44 25.04 18.67
C GLY A 514 -14.31 25.85 17.39
N VAL A 515 -13.65 25.26 16.39
CA VAL A 515 -13.44 25.93 15.10
C VAL A 515 -14.73 25.89 14.26
N GLN A 516 -14.94 26.88 13.40
CA GLN A 516 -16.04 26.87 12.43
C GLN A 516 -15.49 26.76 11.01
N PHE A 517 -16.21 26.05 10.13
CA PHE A 517 -15.85 25.96 8.72
C PHE A 517 -15.75 27.36 8.09
N GLY A 518 -14.73 27.57 7.27
CA GLY A 518 -14.45 28.86 6.62
C GLY A 518 -13.66 29.86 7.46
N GLN A 519 -13.45 29.62 8.77
CA GLN A 519 -12.54 30.43 9.58
C GLN A 519 -11.09 30.19 9.21
N HIS A 520 -10.26 31.22 9.41
CA HIS A 520 -8.84 31.15 9.11
C HIS A 520 -8.16 30.12 10.02
N CYS A 521 -7.17 29.41 9.48
CA CYS A 521 -6.44 28.38 10.21
C CYS A 521 -4.96 28.44 9.86
N SER A 522 -4.09 27.99 10.76
CA SER A 522 -2.66 27.86 10.49
C SER A 522 -2.05 26.84 11.46
N PRO A 523 -1.17 25.93 11.01
CA PRO A 523 -0.72 25.74 9.62
C PRO A 523 -1.71 24.94 8.74
N VAL A 524 -1.56 25.05 7.41
CA VAL A 524 -2.26 24.18 6.45
C VAL A 524 -1.98 22.71 6.77
N GLY A 525 -3.03 21.88 6.77
CA GLY A 525 -2.97 20.46 7.15
C GLY A 525 -3.28 20.17 8.61
N SER A 526 -3.44 21.18 9.47
CA SER A 526 -3.96 21.01 10.83
C SER A 526 -5.32 20.34 10.83
N ILE A 527 -5.60 19.53 11.85
CA ILE A 527 -6.91 18.90 12.08
C ILE A 527 -7.52 19.46 13.36
N ALA A 528 -8.85 19.62 13.38
CA ALA A 528 -9.60 20.08 14.53
C ALA A 528 -11.00 19.47 14.52
N THR A 529 -11.73 19.63 15.62
CA THR A 529 -13.15 19.30 15.70
C THR A 529 -13.94 20.60 15.73
N THR A 530 -14.93 20.73 14.85
CA THR A 530 -15.79 21.91 14.83
C THR A 530 -16.69 21.98 16.07
N THR A 531 -17.30 23.13 16.34
CA THR A 531 -18.26 23.30 17.45
C THR A 531 -19.42 22.30 17.45
N ASP A 532 -19.73 21.69 16.31
CA ASP A 532 -20.76 20.67 16.13
C ASP A 532 -20.22 19.23 16.06
N GLY A 533 -18.96 18.99 16.46
CA GLY A 533 -18.39 17.65 16.60
C GLY A 533 -17.85 17.03 15.31
N ARG A 534 -17.84 17.76 14.19
CA ARG A 534 -17.36 17.23 12.90
C ARG A 534 -15.85 17.43 12.74
N PRO A 535 -15.13 16.46 12.12
CA PRO A 535 -13.71 16.63 11.84
C PRO A 535 -13.51 17.68 10.73
N ALA A 536 -12.66 18.67 11.02
CA ALA A 536 -12.20 19.68 10.08
C ALA A 536 -10.71 19.57 9.82
N LYS A 537 -10.30 19.96 8.61
CA LYS A 537 -8.90 20.07 8.20
C LYS A 537 -8.64 21.45 7.61
N CYS A 538 -7.46 22.00 7.89
CA CYS A 538 -7.05 23.30 7.39
C CYS A 538 -6.56 23.17 5.93
N PHE A 539 -7.24 23.82 4.98
CA PHE A 539 -6.90 23.78 3.55
C PHE A 539 -6.53 25.18 3.05
N MET A 540 -5.69 25.23 2.01
CA MET A 540 -5.44 26.48 1.29
C MET A 540 -6.63 26.81 0.39
N GLY A 541 -7.31 27.93 0.66
CA GLY A 541 -8.39 28.42 -0.19
C GLY A 541 -7.90 28.89 -1.57
N LYS A 542 -8.82 29.03 -2.53
CA LYS A 542 -8.50 29.58 -3.88
C LYS A 542 -7.99 31.02 -3.82
N ASP A 543 -8.28 31.73 -2.75
CA ASP A 543 -7.79 33.08 -2.42
C ASP A 543 -6.39 33.09 -1.79
N GLY A 544 -5.73 31.92 -1.66
CA GLY A 544 -4.43 31.78 -1.02
C GLY A 544 -4.47 31.94 0.50
N ARG A 545 -5.65 31.93 1.12
CA ARG A 545 -5.81 32.05 2.57
C ARG A 545 -6.21 30.69 3.16
N PRO A 546 -5.51 30.21 4.20
CA PRO A 546 -5.83 28.92 4.82
C PRO A 546 -7.12 29.00 5.64
N ARG A 547 -8.05 28.06 5.42
CA ARG A 547 -9.35 27.99 6.10
C ARG A 547 -9.74 26.55 6.48
N TRP A 548 -10.50 26.41 7.57
CA TRP A 548 -11.06 25.12 7.99
C TRP A 548 -12.10 24.62 6.98
N GLY A 549 -11.95 23.38 6.48
CA GLY A 549 -12.86 22.71 5.56
C GLY A 549 -13.12 21.25 5.97
N TYR A 550 -14.04 20.57 5.28
CA TYR A 550 -14.41 19.19 5.58
C TYR A 550 -13.24 18.23 5.38
N ASN A 551 -13.00 17.35 6.36
CA ASN A 551 -12.03 16.28 6.24
C ASN A 551 -12.65 15.07 5.54
N SER A 552 -12.68 15.07 4.20
CA SER A 552 -13.09 13.91 3.40
C SER A 552 -11.90 12.94 3.27
N ASN A 553 -11.73 12.08 4.28
CA ASN A 553 -10.84 10.92 4.20
C ASN A 553 -11.64 9.66 3.98
#